data_AF-A0AAW4VBH4-F1
#
_entry.id   AF-A0AAW4VBH4-F1
#
_cell.length_a   1.000
_cell.length_b   1.000
_cell.length_c   1.000
_cell.angle_alpha   90.00
_cell.angle_beta   90.00
_cell.angle_gamma   90.00
#
_symmetry.space_group_name_H-M   'P 1'
#
loop_
_entity.id
_entity.type
_entity.pdbx_description
1 polymer ?
#
loop_
_entity_poly.entity_id
_entity_poly.type
_entity_poly.pdbx_seq_one_letter_code
_entity_poly.pdbx_strand_id
1 'polypeptide(L)'
;MIAENKNDFFKNYQNVLMIPSYHDLNNENSYHMMMLGMCLCLSDNYKVIYNREEGKERCDLIIQAHDEKKTSFIIEFKYFKEDKKRF
;
A
#
# COMPACT_ATOMS: atom_id res chain seq x y z
N MET A 1 -5.02 18.92 -15.56
CA MET A 1 -4.32 18.72 -14.27
C MET A 1 -4.57 17.36 -13.61
N ILE A 2 -5.80 16.85 -13.42
CA ILE A 2 -6.00 15.52 -12.78
C ILE A 2 -5.71 14.34 -13.74
N ALA A 3 -6.02 14.47 -15.03
CA ALA A 3 -5.87 13.37 -16.00
C ALA A 3 -4.40 13.11 -16.43
N GLU A 4 -3.57 14.15 -16.56
CA GLU A 4 -2.14 14.01 -16.91
C GLU A 4 -1.37 13.23 -15.84
N ASN A 5 -1.76 13.38 -14.57
CA ASN A 5 -1.11 12.71 -13.44
C ASN A 5 -1.40 11.19 -13.38
N LYS A 6 -2.45 10.70 -14.06
CA LYS A 6 -2.85 9.30 -13.99
C LYS A 6 -1.91 8.38 -14.78
N ASN A 7 -1.49 8.80 -15.97
CA ASN A 7 -0.56 8.03 -16.80
C ASN A 7 0.84 7.98 -16.18
N ASP A 8 1.30 9.11 -15.63
CA ASP A 8 2.58 9.18 -14.93
C ASP A 8 2.57 8.33 -13.66
N PHE A 9 1.46 8.38 -12.90
CA PHE A 9 1.26 7.47 -11.77
C PHE A 9 1.36 6.01 -12.21
N PHE A 10 0.65 5.59 -13.26
CA PHE A 10 0.70 4.20 -13.73
C PHE A 10 2.10 3.79 -14.18
N LYS A 11 2.79 4.65 -14.93
CA LYS A 11 4.15 4.38 -15.40
C LYS A 11 5.12 4.22 -14.22
N ASN A 12 5.05 5.13 -13.26
CA ASN A 12 5.90 5.07 -12.06
C ASN A 12 5.56 3.86 -11.19
N TYR A 13 4.28 3.55 -11.03
CA TYR A 13 3.83 2.38 -10.29
C TYR A 13 4.28 1.08 -10.96
N GLN A 14 4.18 0.98 -12.29
CA GLN A 14 4.73 -0.15 -13.05
C GLN A 14 6.24 -0.28 -12.84
N ASN A 15 7.00 0.82 -12.89
CA ASN A 15 8.43 0.77 -12.63
C ASN A 15 8.75 0.23 -11.22
N VAL A 16 7.98 0.60 -10.20
CA VAL A 16 8.14 0.08 -8.84
C VAL A 16 7.83 -1.41 -8.77
N LEU A 17 6.77 -1.87 -9.44
CA LEU A 17 6.40 -3.30 -9.48
C LEU A 17 7.40 -4.17 -10.24
N MET A 18 8.22 -3.59 -11.12
CA MET A 18 9.28 -4.30 -11.84
C MET A 18 10.58 -4.47 -11.03
N ILE A 19 10.72 -3.81 -9.88
CA ILE A 19 11.88 -3.92 -8.99
C ILE A 19 11.95 -5.29 -8.31
N PRO A 20 10.89 -5.76 -7.61
CA PRO A 20 10.91 -7.08 -6.99
C PRO A 20 10.84 -8.20 -8.03
N SER A 21 11.53 -9.31 -7.78
CA SER A 21 11.45 -10.50 -8.62
C SER A 21 10.08 -11.20 -8.48
N TYR A 22 9.78 -12.10 -9.41
CA TYR A 22 8.56 -12.93 -9.34
C TYR A 22 8.44 -13.70 -8.01
N HIS A 23 9.56 -14.09 -7.41
CA HIS A 23 9.58 -14.81 -6.14
C HIS A 23 9.41 -13.89 -4.93
N ASP A 24 9.61 -12.58 -5.08
CA ASP A 24 9.52 -11.61 -3.98
C ASP A 24 8.09 -11.17 -3.71
N LEU A 25 7.18 -11.23 -4.70
CA LEU A 25 5.75 -10.86 -4.58
C LEU A 25 4.80 -12.08 -4.60
N ASN A 26 5.18 -13.17 -3.91
CA ASN A 26 4.49 -14.46 -4.04
C ASN A 26 3.28 -14.65 -3.09
N ASN A 27 3.09 -13.75 -2.12
CA ASN A 27 2.01 -13.83 -1.15
C ASN A 27 1.55 -12.43 -0.72
N GLU A 28 0.39 -12.36 -0.07
CA GLU A 28 -0.20 -11.11 0.41
C GLU A 28 0.77 -10.30 1.28
N ASN A 29 1.47 -10.95 2.23
CA ASN A 29 2.44 -10.28 3.11
C ASN A 29 3.51 -9.53 2.34
N SER A 30 3.88 -10.01 1.16
CA SER A 30 4.90 -9.39 0.32
C SER A 30 4.45 -8.02 -0.19
N TYR A 31 3.19 -7.91 -0.62
CA TYR A 31 2.59 -6.64 -1.04
C TYR A 31 2.40 -5.68 0.13
N HIS A 32 1.99 -6.19 1.30
CA HIS A 32 1.92 -5.40 2.54
C HIS A 32 3.28 -4.77 2.87
N MET A 33 4.35 -5.56 2.86
CA MET A 33 5.71 -5.09 3.19
C MET A 33 6.25 -4.09 2.16
N MET A 34 6.01 -4.33 0.87
CA MET A 34 6.41 -3.39 -0.18
C MET A 34 5.70 -2.04 -0.01
N MET A 35 4.38 -2.06 0.22
CA MET A 35 3.59 -0.84 0.40
C MET A 35 4.02 -0.08 1.67
N LEU A 36 4.23 -0.80 2.78
CA LEU A 36 4.77 -0.21 4.00
C LEU A 36 6.12 0.48 3.74
N GLY A 37 7.03 -0.18 3.01
CA GLY A 37 8.32 0.38 2.62
C GLY A 37 8.18 1.68 1.82
N MET A 38 7.24 1.74 0.87
CA MET A 38 6.95 2.96 0.12
C MET A 38 6.39 4.08 1.02
N CYS A 39 5.55 3.74 1.99
CA CYS A 39 4.99 4.73 2.91
C CYS A 39 6.01 5.29 3.88
N LEU A 40 7.02 4.51 4.29
CA LEU A 40 8.10 5.02 5.15
C LEU A 40 8.87 6.18 4.51
N CYS A 41 8.90 6.28 3.18
CA CYS A 41 9.46 7.44 2.47
C CYS A 41 8.68 8.74 2.73
N LEU A 42 7.47 8.67 3.28
CA LEU A 42 6.66 9.83 3.68
C LEU A 42 6.96 10.31 5.11
N SER A 43 7.86 9.63 5.83
CA SER A 43 8.14 9.86 7.26
C SER A 43 8.50 11.30 7.63
N ASP A 44 9.10 12.08 6.72
CA ASP A 44 9.42 13.48 6.94
C ASP A 44 8.17 14.37 7.15
N ASN A 45 7.04 14.00 6.54
CA ASN A 45 5.81 14.78 6.55
C ASN A 45 4.63 14.05 7.21
N TYR A 46 4.76 12.75 7.40
CA TYR A 46 3.69 11.87 7.85
C TYR A 46 4.20 10.85 8.85
N LYS A 47 3.46 10.67 9.94
CA LYS A 47 3.60 9.53 10.83
C LYS A 47 2.95 8.30 10.19
N VAL A 48 3.76 7.28 9.91
CA VAL A 48 3.30 5.98 9.39
C VAL A 48 3.10 5.01 10.55
N ILE A 49 1.89 4.49 10.69
CA ILE A 49 1.52 3.54 11.75
C ILE A 49 0.99 2.27 11.07
N TYR A 50 1.76 1.18 11.16
CA TYR A 50 1.37 -0.14 10.66
C TYR A 50 0.87 -1.00 11.83
N ASN A 51 -0.28 -1.63 11.67
CA ASN A 51 -0.87 -2.44 12.74
C ASN A 51 -1.40 -3.77 12.20
N ARG A 52 -0.58 -4.81 12.34
CA ARG A 52 -0.93 -6.17 11.92
C ARG A 52 -1.35 -7.00 13.13
N GLU A 53 -2.55 -6.78 13.64
CA GLU A 53 -3.19 -7.67 14.62
C GLU A 53 -4.38 -8.38 13.97
N GLU A 54 -4.48 -9.71 14.13
CA GLU A 54 -5.57 -10.57 13.61
C GLU A 54 -6.92 -10.37 14.34
N GLY A 55 -7.32 -9.12 14.61
CA GLY A 55 -8.53 -8.74 15.34
C GLY A 55 -9.43 -7.80 14.55
N LYS A 56 -10.73 -8.11 14.52
CA LYS A 56 -11.80 -7.60 13.63
C LYS A 56 -12.03 -6.07 13.49
N GLU A 57 -11.21 -5.19 14.07
CA GLU A 57 -11.55 -3.77 14.20
C GLU A 57 -10.39 -2.77 14.02
N ARG A 58 -9.21 -3.21 13.56
CA ARG A 58 -8.06 -2.32 13.32
C ARG A 58 -7.69 -2.27 11.84
N CYS A 59 -7.34 -1.08 11.35
CA CYS A 59 -6.88 -0.87 9.97
C CYS A 59 -5.42 -1.26 9.81
N ASP A 60 -5.06 -1.76 8.62
CA ASP A 60 -3.70 -2.23 8.34
C ASP A 60 -2.64 -1.12 8.40
N LEU A 61 -2.96 0.07 7.86
CA LEU A 61 -2.01 1.18 7.76
C LEU A 61 -2.68 2.55 7.93
N ILE A 62 -2.08 3.39 8.77
CA ILE A 62 -2.43 4.80 8.93
C ILE A 62 -1.26 5.67 8.49
N ILE A 63 -1.53 6.67 7.64
CA ILE A 63 -0.59 7.69 7.21
C ILE A 63 -1.11 9.01 7.74
N GLN A 64 -0.66 9.39 8.94
CA GLN A 64 -1.12 10.58 9.65
C GLN A 64 -0.23 11.78 9.31
N ALA A 65 -0.79 12.85 8.76
CA ALA A 65 -0.04 14.06 8.47
C ALA A 65 0.45 14.73 9.77
N HIS A 66 1.67 15.26 9.76
CA HIS A 66 2.16 16.10 10.86
C HIS A 66 1.51 17.49 10.86
N ASP A 67 1.18 18.00 9.68
CA ASP A 67 0.46 19.26 9.50
C ASP A 67 -1.04 19.00 9.39
N GLU A 68 -1.84 19.60 10.27
CA GLU A 68 -3.31 19.47 10.30
C GLU A 68 -3.99 19.96 9.01
N LYS A 69 -3.30 20.81 8.21
CA LYS A 69 -3.80 21.26 6.90
C LYS A 69 -3.64 20.21 5.80
N LYS A 70 -2.84 19.17 6.04
CA LYS A 70 -2.60 18.07 5.09
C LYS A 70 -3.52 16.89 5.41
N THR A 71 -3.97 16.20 4.37
CA THR A 71 -4.86 15.04 4.49
C THR A 71 -4.13 13.84 5.09
N SER A 72 -4.75 13.19 6.07
CA SER A 72 -4.32 11.89 6.60
C SER A 72 -5.08 10.75 5.92
N PHE A 73 -4.50 9.56 5.86
CA PHE A 73 -5.07 8.39 5.19
C PHE A 73 -5.17 7.19 6.12
N ILE A 74 -6.24 6.41 5.93
CA ILE A 74 -6.42 5.08 6.53
C ILE A 74 -6.54 4.10 5.36
N ILE A 75 -5.74 3.04 5.38
CA ILE A 75 -5.64 2.07 4.29
C ILE A 75 -5.88 0.67 4.87
N GLU A 76 -6.76 -0.05 4.20
CA GLU A 76 -7.09 -1.45 4.48
C GLU A 76 -6.78 -2.26 3.23
N PHE A 77 -5.98 -3.31 3.37
CA PHE A 77 -5.67 -4.22 2.28
C PHE A 77 -6.70 -5.35 2.27
N LYS A 78 -7.21 -5.64 1.07
CA LYS A 78 -8.08 -6.80 0.84
C LYS A 78 -7.47 -7.65 -0.24
N TYR A 79 -7.21 -8.91 0.09
CA TYR A 79 -6.80 -9.90 -0.90
C TYR A 79 -8.02 -10.61 -1.47
N PHE A 80 -8.11 -10.68 -2.80
CA PHE A 80 -9.08 -11.50 -3.48
C PHE A 80 -8.50 -12.91 -3.66
N LYS A 81 -8.98 -13.88 -2.88
CA LYS A 81 -8.78 -15.29 -3.23
C LYS A 81 -9.77 -15.60 -4.35
N GLU A 82 -9.26 -15.87 -5.55
CA GLU A 82 -10.05 -16.62 -6.51
C GLU A 82 -10.37 -17.98 -5.88
N ASP A 83 -11.63 -18.20 -5.55
CA ASP A 83 -12.12 -19.53 -5.24
C ASP A 83 -11.75 -20.39 -6.45
N LYS A 84 -10.82 -21.34 -6.26
CA LYS A 84 -10.58 -22.39 -7.25
C LYS A 84 -11.94 -23.02 -7.51
N LYS A 85 -12.57 -22.69 -8.64
CA LYS A 85 -13.71 -23.45 -9.14
C LYS A 85 -13.22 -24.89 -9.19
N ARG A 86 -13.72 -25.72 -8.28
CA ARG A 86 -13.60 -27.18 -8.36
C ARG A 86 -14.32 -27.56 -9.65
N PHE A 87 -13.55 -27.76 -10.71
CA PHE A 87 -13.96 -28.58 -11.83
C PHE A 87 -13.93 -30.04 -11.39
#